data_AF-A0AAD8TGX1-F1
#
_entry.id   AF-A0AAD8TGX1-F1
#
_cell.length_a   1.000
_cell.length_b   1.000
_cell.length_c   1.000
_cell.angle_alpha   90.00
_cell.angle_beta   90.00
_cell.angle_gamma   90.00
#
_symmetry.space_group_name_H-M   'P 1'
#
loop_
_entity.id
_entity.type
_entity.pdbx_description
1 polymer ?
#
loop_
_entity_poly.entity_id
_entity_poly.type
_entity_poly.pdbx_seq_one_letter_code
_entity_poly.pdbx_strand_id
1 'polypeptide(L)'
;MALLLFPLVRIPPPRYRLLSNDSWTQPFLDYLIDRKLPEDEVHARQIIRRARSYTIVDGQLYKQSANGVFLKCVSSQDGIEILREIHAGDCGHHAAPRSLVAKAFRLGFYWLTAKEDAEKLVKTCRGCQYYATQPNAPAQELKTIPITWPFAVWGLDMVGKLKKSSPGGHEYLLVAIDKFSKWIEAKPVNRIYSVLPGIRIEAVLTDIIHDSPRVSAYDEETADEARHLSLDLIEEARNLADQRSTIYQQKL
;
A
#
# COMPACT_ATOMS: atom_id res chain seq x y z
N MET A 1 35.50 21.44 -19.35
CA MET A 1 34.39 20.65 -18.81
C MET A 1 34.80 19.19 -18.80
N ALA A 2 35.20 18.67 -17.63
CA ALA A 2 35.63 17.30 -17.47
C ALA A 2 34.41 16.37 -17.47
N LEU A 3 34.36 15.46 -18.45
CA LEU A 3 33.46 14.31 -18.44
C LEU A 3 34.00 13.32 -17.40
N LEU A 4 33.34 13.25 -16.25
CA LEU A 4 33.59 12.19 -15.27
C LEU A 4 33.04 10.87 -15.83
N LEU A 5 33.93 10.13 -16.49
CA LEU A 5 33.80 8.68 -16.67
C LEU A 5 33.83 8.06 -15.27
N PHE A 6 32.65 7.77 -14.70
CA PHE A 6 32.57 6.83 -13.59
C PHE A 6 33.11 5.49 -14.11
N PRO A 7 34.17 4.93 -13.51
CA PRO A 7 34.58 3.59 -13.86
C PRO A 7 33.42 2.66 -13.51
N LEU A 8 32.98 1.86 -14.48
CA LEU A 8 32.20 0.66 -14.21
C LEU A 8 32.92 -0.07 -13.08
N VAL A 9 32.35 -0.02 -11.88
CA VAL A 9 32.82 -0.81 -10.75
C VAL A 9 32.72 -2.25 -11.23
N ARG A 10 33.88 -2.81 -11.60
CA ARG A 10 34.04 -4.24 -11.78
C ARG A 10 33.83 -4.83 -10.40
N ILE A 11 32.57 -5.15 -10.09
CA ILE A 11 32.26 -6.02 -8.98
C ILE A 11 33.10 -7.27 -9.25
N PRO A 12 34.08 -7.62 -8.38
CA PRO A 12 34.85 -8.83 -8.57
C PRO A 12 33.84 -9.98 -8.64
N PRO A 13 33.96 -10.92 -9.61
CA PRO A 13 33.07 -12.07 -9.64
C PRO A 13 33.16 -12.70 -8.27
N PRO A 14 32.03 -12.96 -7.58
CA PRO A 14 32.09 -13.60 -6.28
C PRO A 14 32.90 -14.89 -6.44
N ARG A 15 33.82 -15.15 -5.50
CA ARG A 15 34.56 -16.42 -5.42
C ARG A 15 33.60 -17.54 -5.03
N TYR A 16 32.54 -17.76 -5.80
CA TYR A 16 31.75 -18.95 -5.72
C TYR A 16 32.46 -20.02 -6.54
N ARG A 17 32.73 -21.17 -5.93
CA ARG A 17 33.00 -22.38 -6.71
C ARG A 17 31.62 -23.02 -6.95
N LEU A 18 30.85 -22.47 -7.89
CA LEU A 18 29.52 -23.00 -8.28
C LEU A 18 29.72 -24.28 -9.07
N LEU A 19 30.04 -25.37 -8.38
CA LEU A 19 29.87 -26.71 -8.90
C LEU A 19 28.41 -27.06 -8.66
N SER A 20 27.58 -27.05 -9.71
CA SER A 20 26.17 -27.45 -9.62
C SER A 20 26.08 -28.97 -9.41
N ASN A 21 26.30 -29.42 -8.18
CA ASN A 21 26.00 -30.79 -7.73
C ASN A 21 24.58 -30.86 -7.15
N ASP A 22 23.65 -30.07 -7.69
CA ASP A 22 22.29 -29.94 -7.18
C ASP A 22 21.33 -30.88 -7.92
N SER A 23 20.41 -31.49 -7.17
CA SER A 23 19.59 -32.61 -7.65
C SER A 23 18.68 -32.25 -8.83
N TRP A 24 18.32 -30.97 -9.00
CA TRP A 24 17.35 -30.56 -10.02
C TRP A 24 17.95 -30.43 -11.42
N THR A 25 19.25 -30.14 -11.54
CA THR A 25 19.91 -30.04 -12.86
C THR A 25 20.23 -31.40 -13.44
N GLN A 26 20.41 -32.43 -12.59
CA GLN A 26 20.82 -33.77 -12.99
C GLN A 26 19.89 -34.41 -14.04
N PRO A 27 18.55 -34.41 -13.88
CA PRO A 27 17.66 -34.97 -14.91
C PRO A 27 17.80 -34.30 -16.29
N PHE A 28 18.17 -33.02 -16.32
CA PHE A 28 18.42 -32.33 -17.59
C PHE A 28 19.78 -32.68 -18.18
N LEU A 29 20.82 -32.81 -17.34
CA LEU A 29 22.14 -33.24 -17.77
C LEU A 29 22.11 -34.67 -18.31
N ASP A 30 21.50 -35.60 -17.57
CA ASP A 30 21.33 -37.00 -17.97
C ASP A 30 20.61 -37.13 -19.32
N TYR A 31 19.58 -36.32 -19.53
CA TYR A 31 18.84 -36.31 -20.79
C TYR A 31 19.62 -35.66 -21.95
N LEU A 32 20.33 -34.56 -21.70
CA LEU A 32 21.06 -33.84 -22.74
C LEU A 32 22.35 -34.55 -23.16
N ILE A 33 23.02 -35.26 -22.25
CA ILE A 33 24.28 -35.99 -22.50
C ILE A 33 23.97 -37.43 -22.97
N ASP A 34 23.22 -38.19 -22.16
CA ASP A 34 23.06 -39.64 -22.34
C ASP A 34 21.70 -40.06 -22.89
N ARG A 35 20.78 -39.11 -23.12
CA ARG A 35 19.35 -39.38 -23.46
C ARG A 35 18.61 -40.23 -22.43
N LYS A 36 19.11 -40.28 -21.19
CA LYS A 36 18.47 -40.97 -20.07
C LYS A 36 17.27 -40.18 -19.58
N LEU A 37 16.18 -40.88 -19.28
CA LEU A 37 14.93 -40.30 -18.79
C LEU A 37 14.48 -41.02 -17.52
N PRO A 38 13.76 -40.35 -16.60
CA PRO A 38 13.09 -41.00 -15.48
C PRO A 38 12.07 -42.05 -15.96
N GLU A 39 11.82 -43.07 -15.15
CA GLU A 39 10.79 -44.09 -15.42
C GLU A 39 9.37 -43.50 -15.43
N ASP A 40 9.12 -42.47 -14.62
CA ASP A 40 7.83 -41.76 -14.62
C ASP A 40 7.64 -41.03 -15.95
N GLU A 41 6.69 -41.51 -16.76
CA GLU A 41 6.34 -40.94 -18.06
C GLU A 41 5.92 -39.47 -18.00
N VAL A 42 5.29 -39.03 -16.90
CA VAL A 42 4.87 -37.62 -16.76
C VAL A 42 6.10 -36.75 -16.57
N HIS A 43 7.00 -37.14 -15.65
CA HIS A 43 8.26 -36.45 -15.42
C HIS A 43 9.16 -36.49 -16.68
N ALA A 44 9.29 -37.64 -17.34
CA ALA A 44 10.05 -37.76 -18.58
C ALA A 44 9.57 -36.79 -19.67
N ARG A 45 8.24 -36.71 -19.90
CA ARG A 45 7.65 -35.74 -20.84
C ARG A 45 7.94 -34.29 -20.44
N GLN A 46 7.92 -33.97 -19.15
CA GLN A 46 8.26 -32.62 -18.67
C GLN A 46 9.73 -32.28 -18.92
N ILE A 47 10.66 -33.21 -18.67
CA ILE A 47 12.09 -33.03 -18.94
C ILE A 47 12.31 -32.79 -20.43
N ILE A 48 11.79 -33.65 -21.31
CA ILE A 48 11.93 -33.49 -22.78
C ILE A 48 11.45 -32.10 -23.23
N ARG A 49 10.26 -31.68 -22.76
CA ARG A 49 9.69 -30.38 -23.14
C ARG A 49 10.55 -29.21 -22.67
N ARG A 50 10.99 -29.24 -21.42
CA ARG A 50 11.75 -28.14 -20.78
C ARG A 50 13.20 -28.10 -21.26
N ALA A 51 13.82 -29.25 -21.52
CA ALA A 51 15.21 -29.40 -21.97
C ALA A 51 15.52 -28.61 -23.24
N ARG A 52 14.53 -28.35 -24.10
CA ARG A 52 14.67 -27.49 -25.30
C ARG A 52 15.18 -26.08 -25.01
N SER A 53 14.94 -25.59 -23.79
CA SER A 53 15.42 -24.28 -23.33
C SER A 53 16.77 -24.33 -22.63
N TYR A 54 17.44 -25.48 -22.59
CA TYR A 54 18.72 -25.65 -21.92
C TYR A 54 19.81 -26.10 -22.90
N THR A 55 21.04 -25.74 -22.59
CA THR A 55 22.26 -26.18 -23.27
C THR A 55 23.36 -26.45 -22.25
N ILE A 56 24.39 -27.17 -22.67
CA ILE A 56 25.56 -27.45 -21.84
C ILE A 56 26.75 -26.67 -22.40
N VAL A 57 27.43 -25.92 -21.53
CA VAL A 57 28.66 -25.17 -21.84
C VAL A 57 29.67 -25.50 -20.76
N ASP A 58 30.85 -26.01 -21.13
CA ASP A 58 31.92 -26.42 -20.21
C ASP A 58 31.44 -27.36 -19.08
N GLY A 59 30.57 -28.31 -19.44
CA GLY A 59 29.99 -29.27 -18.48
C GLY A 59 28.96 -28.67 -17.52
N GLN A 60 28.56 -27.41 -17.70
CA GLN A 60 27.57 -26.73 -16.87
C GLN A 60 26.28 -26.48 -17.65
N LEU A 61 25.14 -26.59 -16.96
CA LEU A 61 23.84 -26.35 -17.54
C LEU A 61 23.56 -24.84 -17.63
N TYR A 62 23.12 -24.39 -18.80
CA TYR A 62 22.67 -23.03 -19.06
C TYR A 62 21.24 -23.05 -19.59
N LYS A 63 20.43 -22.09 -19.16
CA LYS A 63 19.09 -21.86 -19.69
C LYS A 63 19.10 -20.71 -20.69
N GLN A 64 18.55 -20.93 -21.87
CA GLN A 64 18.31 -19.89 -22.85
C GLN A 64 17.06 -19.08 -22.44
N SER A 65 17.22 -17.76 -22.32
CA SER A 65 16.11 -16.83 -22.16
C SER A 65 15.37 -16.61 -23.48
N ALA A 66 14.16 -16.03 -23.41
CA ALA A 66 13.38 -15.70 -24.61
C ALA A 66 14.13 -14.75 -25.58
N ASN A 67 15.05 -13.95 -25.06
CA ASN A 67 15.87 -13.02 -25.84
C ASN A 67 17.19 -13.66 -26.32
N GLY A 68 17.35 -14.98 -26.19
CA GLY A 68 18.54 -15.72 -26.62
C GLY A 68 19.73 -15.67 -25.66
N VAL A 69 19.68 -14.87 -24.58
CA VAL A 69 20.75 -14.80 -23.58
C VAL A 69 20.81 -16.07 -22.75
N PHE A 70 22.02 -16.61 -22.54
CA PHE A 70 22.26 -17.78 -21.69
C PHE A 70 22.41 -17.39 -20.22
N LEU A 71 21.66 -18.07 -19.36
CA LEU A 71 21.66 -17.92 -17.92
C LEU A 71 22.27 -19.17 -17.30
N LYS A 72 23.31 -19.02 -16.50
CA LYS A 72 23.93 -20.13 -15.76
C LYS A 72 22.94 -20.71 -14.76
N CYS A 73 22.69 -22.02 -14.86
CA CYS A 73 21.90 -22.73 -13.87
C CYS A 73 22.72 -22.89 -12.59
N VAL A 74 22.15 -22.47 -11.46
CA VAL A 74 22.77 -22.55 -10.14
C VAL A 74 21.96 -23.44 -9.20
N SER A 75 22.56 -23.83 -8.08
CA SER A 75 21.84 -24.54 -7.01
C SER A 75 20.76 -23.63 -6.42
N SER A 76 19.72 -24.22 -5.83
CA SER A 76 18.73 -23.40 -5.10
C SER A 76 19.39 -22.65 -3.93
N GLN A 77 20.38 -23.26 -3.27
CA GLN A 77 21.12 -22.63 -2.19
C GLN A 77 21.90 -21.40 -2.64
N ASP A 78 22.64 -21.51 -3.75
CA ASP A 78 23.41 -20.39 -4.33
C ASP A 78 22.46 -19.31 -4.86
N GLY A 79 21.34 -19.71 -5.46
CA GLY A 79 20.29 -18.79 -5.90
C GLY A 79 19.72 -17.95 -4.76
N ILE A 80 19.45 -18.57 -3.60
CA ILE A 80 19.01 -17.86 -2.40
C ILE A 80 20.07 -16.86 -1.92
N GLU A 81 21.35 -17.24 -1.94
CA GLU A 81 22.43 -16.34 -1.53
C GLU A 81 22.58 -15.14 -2.47
N ILE A 82 22.48 -15.38 -3.78
CA ILE A 82 22.42 -14.31 -4.79
C ILE A 82 21.24 -13.37 -4.52
N LEU A 83 20.07 -13.90 -4.18
CA LEU A 83 18.91 -13.07 -3.82
C LEU A 83 19.17 -12.24 -2.55
N ARG A 84 19.80 -12.81 -1.53
CA ARG A 84 20.15 -12.09 -0.29
C ARG A 84 21.07 -10.91 -0.59
N GLU A 85 22.11 -11.13 -1.39
CA GLU A 85 23.04 -10.08 -1.80
C GLU A 85 22.34 -8.97 -2.59
N ILE A 86 21.48 -9.33 -3.55
CA ILE A 86 20.71 -8.34 -4.33
C ILE A 86 19.72 -7.55 -3.45
N HIS A 87 19.14 -8.23 -2.44
CA HIS A 87 18.11 -7.68 -1.58
C HIS A 87 18.67 -6.73 -0.52
N ALA A 88 19.71 -7.17 0.19
CA ALA A 88 20.24 -6.55 1.40
C ALA A 88 21.78 -6.56 1.51
N GLY A 89 22.51 -6.87 0.44
CA GLY A 89 23.96 -6.66 0.37
C GLY A 89 24.33 -5.17 0.34
N ASP A 90 25.58 -4.84 0.04
CA ASP A 90 26.10 -3.46 0.11
C ASP A 90 25.34 -2.47 -0.79
N CYS A 91 24.79 -2.97 -1.90
CA CYS A 91 23.94 -2.22 -2.83
C CYS A 91 22.48 -2.72 -2.82
N GLY A 92 22.04 -3.28 -1.69
CA GLY A 92 20.69 -3.76 -1.45
C GLY A 92 19.66 -2.63 -1.47
N HIS A 93 18.48 -2.90 -2.00
CA HIS A 93 17.41 -1.90 -2.16
C HIS A 93 16.03 -2.40 -1.70
N HIS A 94 15.99 -3.50 -0.93
CA HIS A 94 14.77 -4.08 -0.37
C HIS A 94 13.60 -4.22 -1.36
N ALA A 95 13.95 -4.56 -2.61
CA ALA A 95 13.00 -4.63 -3.70
C ALA A 95 11.94 -5.74 -3.54
N ALA A 96 10.83 -5.57 -4.24
CA ALA A 96 9.80 -6.59 -4.39
C ALA A 96 10.36 -7.88 -5.06
N PRO A 97 9.78 -9.06 -4.77
CA PRO A 97 10.29 -10.36 -5.23
C PRO A 97 10.55 -10.43 -6.74
N ARG A 98 9.61 -9.93 -7.55
CA ARG A 98 9.73 -9.91 -9.02
C ARG A 98 10.95 -9.13 -9.50
N SER A 99 11.29 -8.03 -8.83
CA SER A 99 12.45 -7.20 -9.16
C SER A 99 13.77 -7.88 -8.79
N LEU A 100 13.81 -8.61 -7.67
CA LEU A 100 14.97 -9.40 -7.25
C LEU A 100 15.29 -10.49 -8.27
N VAL A 101 14.28 -11.28 -8.65
CA VAL A 101 14.43 -12.36 -9.66
C VAL A 101 14.86 -11.78 -11.00
N ALA A 102 14.23 -10.70 -11.45
CA ALA A 102 14.61 -10.06 -12.70
C ALA A 102 16.06 -9.55 -12.68
N LYS A 103 16.55 -9.04 -11.54
CA LYS A 103 17.95 -8.64 -11.39
C LYS A 103 18.89 -9.84 -11.39
N ALA A 104 18.55 -10.93 -10.69
CA ALA A 104 19.33 -12.18 -10.73
C ALA A 104 19.44 -12.74 -12.16
N PHE A 105 18.35 -12.73 -12.93
CA PHE A 105 18.34 -13.17 -14.31
C PHE A 105 19.14 -12.24 -15.23
N ARG A 106 19.06 -10.92 -15.03
CA ARG A 106 19.92 -9.95 -15.77
C ARG A 106 21.41 -10.12 -15.45
N LEU A 107 21.74 -10.58 -14.25
CA LEU A 107 23.12 -10.94 -13.86
C LEU A 107 23.57 -12.30 -14.42
N GLY A 108 22.68 -13.02 -15.12
CA GLY A 108 23.02 -14.27 -15.80
C GLY A 108 22.81 -15.52 -14.96
N PHE A 109 22.05 -15.46 -13.86
CA PHE A 109 21.79 -16.64 -13.01
C PHE A 109 20.36 -17.14 -13.16
N TYR A 110 20.16 -18.45 -13.03
CA TYR A 110 18.84 -19.08 -13.09
C TYR A 110 18.74 -20.32 -12.18
N TRP A 111 17.59 -20.51 -11.56
CA TRP A 111 17.21 -21.75 -10.89
C TRP A 111 15.68 -21.85 -10.86
N LEU A 112 15.14 -23.06 -10.65
CA LEU A 112 13.70 -23.33 -10.81
C LEU A 112 12.82 -22.57 -9.80
N THR A 113 13.26 -22.47 -8.55
CA THR A 113 12.47 -21.92 -7.42
C THR A 113 12.72 -20.43 -7.18
N ALA A 114 13.34 -19.72 -8.13
CA ALA A 114 13.78 -18.33 -7.94
C ALA A 114 12.67 -17.39 -7.49
N LYS A 115 11.45 -17.60 -7.98
CA LYS A 115 10.30 -16.77 -7.63
C LYS A 115 9.85 -17.06 -6.19
N GLU A 116 9.65 -18.33 -5.85
CA GLU A 116 9.22 -18.77 -4.53
C GLU A 116 10.25 -18.37 -3.45
N ASP A 117 11.54 -18.52 -3.77
CA ASP A 117 12.65 -18.15 -2.88
C ASP A 117 12.69 -16.64 -2.63
N ALA A 118 12.49 -15.82 -3.66
CA ALA A 118 12.43 -14.36 -3.53
C ALA A 118 11.21 -13.90 -2.72
N GLU A 119 10.04 -14.54 -2.91
CA GLU A 119 8.83 -14.26 -2.14
C GLU A 119 9.05 -14.58 -0.66
N LYS A 120 9.62 -15.75 -0.37
CA LYS A 120 9.95 -16.17 1.00
C LYS A 120 10.96 -15.22 1.66
N LEU A 121 11.99 -14.79 0.93
CA LEU A 121 12.99 -13.85 1.42
C LEU A 121 12.35 -12.51 1.82
N VAL A 122 11.56 -11.90 0.94
CA VAL A 122 10.93 -10.59 1.22
C VAL A 122 9.87 -10.72 2.33
N LYS A 123 9.12 -11.83 2.36
CA LYS A 123 8.12 -12.09 3.41
C LYS A 123 8.73 -12.25 4.81
N THR A 124 9.94 -12.79 4.89
CA THR A 124 10.66 -12.99 6.17
C THR A 124 11.58 -11.82 6.54
N CYS A 125 11.83 -10.89 5.61
CA CYS A 125 12.66 -9.73 5.85
C CYS A 125 11.96 -8.71 6.77
N ARG A 126 12.51 -8.53 7.99
CA ARG A 126 11.99 -7.59 8.99
C ARG A 126 11.89 -6.15 8.45
N GLY A 127 12.90 -5.68 7.70
CA GLY A 127 12.89 -4.34 7.10
C GLY A 127 11.72 -4.15 6.15
N CYS A 128 11.53 -5.10 5.22
CA CYS A 128 10.41 -5.05 4.29
C CYS A 128 9.06 -5.12 5.00
N GLN A 129 8.90 -5.99 6.00
CA GLN A 129 7.63 -6.12 6.71
C GLN A 129 7.30 -4.90 7.56
N TYR A 130 8.30 -4.25 8.16
CA TYR A 130 8.10 -3.07 9.01
C TYR A 130 7.74 -1.83 8.20
N TYR A 131 8.36 -1.64 7.03
CA TYR A 131 8.15 -0.47 6.18
C TYR A 131 7.13 -0.68 5.04
N ALA A 132 6.51 -1.86 4.96
CA ALA A 132 5.48 -2.12 3.97
C ALA A 132 4.22 -1.29 4.24
N THR A 133 3.71 -0.61 3.20
CA THR A 133 2.39 0.00 3.25
C THR A 133 1.33 -1.08 3.48
N GLN A 134 0.37 -0.84 4.37
CA GLN A 134 -0.77 -1.72 4.60
C GLN A 134 -2.01 -1.18 3.85
N PRO A 135 -2.21 -1.51 2.56
CA PRO A 135 -3.35 -1.01 1.80
C PRO A 135 -4.69 -1.61 2.27
N ASN A 136 -4.66 -2.78 2.93
CA ASN A 136 -5.84 -3.56 3.27
C ASN A 136 -6.11 -3.58 4.78
N ALA A 137 -5.90 -2.46 5.49
CA ALA A 137 -6.43 -2.35 6.85
C ALA A 137 -7.97 -2.50 6.77
N PRO A 138 -8.58 -3.40 7.56
CA PRO A 138 -10.02 -3.57 7.52
C PRO A 138 -10.69 -2.22 7.84
N ALA A 139 -11.71 -1.85 7.06
CA ALA A 139 -12.51 -0.68 7.37
C ALA A 139 -13.10 -0.85 8.77
N GLN A 140 -12.76 0.05 9.68
CA GLN A 140 -13.33 0.03 11.01
C GLN A 140 -14.80 0.47 10.91
N GLU A 141 -15.70 -0.31 11.49
CA GLU A 141 -17.12 0.02 11.53
C GLU A 141 -17.30 1.37 12.25
N LEU A 142 -17.80 2.37 11.52
CA LEU A 142 -18.10 3.68 12.08
C LEU A 142 -19.33 3.55 12.99
N LYS A 143 -19.13 3.68 14.30
CA LYS A 143 -20.24 3.77 15.25
C LYS A 143 -20.95 5.11 15.06
N THR A 144 -22.16 5.09 14.53
CA THR A 144 -23.02 6.27 14.46
C THR A 144 -23.55 6.61 15.86
N ILE A 145 -23.35 7.85 16.30
CA ILE A 145 -24.01 8.37 17.51
C ILE A 145 -25.48 8.59 17.15
N PRO A 146 -26.45 7.95 17.82
CA PRO A 146 -27.87 8.20 17.54
C PRO A 146 -28.18 9.66 17.87
N ILE A 147 -28.72 10.38 16.89
CA ILE A 147 -29.06 11.80 17.04
C ILE A 147 -30.57 11.88 17.22
N THR A 148 -31.03 12.29 18.40
CA THR A 148 -32.43 12.12 18.79
C THR A 148 -33.27 13.40 18.73
N TRP A 149 -32.67 14.58 18.90
CA TRP A 149 -33.35 15.89 18.77
C TRP A 149 -32.33 17.03 18.56
N PRO A 150 -32.76 18.23 18.08
CA PRO A 150 -31.88 19.39 17.94
C PRO A 150 -31.17 19.74 19.25
N PHE A 151 -29.92 20.19 19.15
CA PHE A 151 -29.09 20.65 20.27
C PHE A 151 -28.67 19.57 21.29
N ALA A 152 -29.01 18.30 21.06
CA ALA A 152 -28.63 17.18 21.92
C ALA A 152 -27.14 16.82 21.86
N VAL A 153 -26.54 16.92 20.67
CA VAL A 153 -25.15 16.50 20.41
C VAL A 153 -24.48 17.47 19.46
N TRP A 154 -23.37 18.04 19.91
CA TRP A 154 -22.57 18.98 19.13
C TRP A 154 -21.25 18.34 18.65
N GLY A 155 -20.86 18.62 17.41
CA GLY A 155 -19.51 18.40 16.91
C GLY A 155 -18.70 19.67 17.11
N LEU A 156 -17.55 19.55 17.77
CA LEU A 156 -16.63 20.66 17.97
C LEU A 156 -15.42 20.49 17.06
N ASP A 157 -15.04 21.56 16.37
CA ASP A 157 -13.82 21.62 15.58
C ASP A 157 -13.14 22.99 15.76
N MET A 158 -11.86 23.06 15.41
CA MET A 158 -11.07 24.28 15.52
C MET A 158 -10.37 24.58 14.21
N VAL A 159 -10.68 25.73 13.64
CA VAL A 159 -9.99 26.23 12.47
C VAL A 159 -8.67 26.85 12.92
N GLY A 160 -7.58 26.33 12.35
CA GLY A 160 -6.20 26.63 12.71
C GLY A 160 -5.76 28.08 12.44
N LYS A 161 -4.48 28.36 12.73
CA LYS A 161 -3.91 29.71 12.89
C LYS A 161 -4.16 30.63 11.68
N LEU A 162 -5.17 31.47 11.78
CA LEU A 162 -5.54 32.52 10.82
C LEU A 162 -4.63 33.75 10.99
N LYS A 163 -4.54 34.53 9.91
CA LYS A 163 -3.83 35.83 9.95
C LYS A 163 -4.60 36.78 10.86
N LYS A 164 -3.90 37.37 11.84
CA LYS A 164 -4.48 38.41 12.70
C LYS A 164 -4.86 39.62 11.86
N SER A 165 -6.08 40.14 12.06
CA SER A 165 -6.52 41.40 11.45
C SER A 165 -5.94 42.64 12.15
N SER A 166 -5.42 42.50 13.37
CA SER A 166 -4.84 43.60 14.17
C SER A 166 -3.92 43.08 15.30
N PRO A 167 -3.06 43.93 15.89
CA PRO A 167 -2.35 43.61 17.13
C PRO A 167 -3.37 43.27 18.24
N GLY A 168 -3.25 42.06 18.80
CA GLY A 168 -4.22 41.54 19.78
C GLY A 168 -5.44 40.81 19.18
N GLY A 169 -5.54 40.70 17.85
CA GLY A 169 -6.59 39.97 17.16
C GLY A 169 -6.54 38.45 17.34
N HIS A 170 -7.67 37.80 17.06
CA HIS A 170 -7.86 36.36 17.18
C HIS A 170 -7.18 35.58 16.06
N GLU A 171 -6.66 34.40 16.40
CA GLU A 171 -5.90 33.54 15.48
C GLU A 171 -6.63 32.24 15.17
N TYR A 172 -7.71 31.92 15.87
CA TYR A 172 -8.41 30.65 15.72
C TYR A 172 -9.91 30.88 15.72
N LEU A 173 -10.67 29.95 15.15
CA LEU A 173 -12.12 29.89 15.29
C LEU A 173 -12.47 28.56 15.94
N LEU A 174 -13.18 28.60 17.06
CA LEU A 174 -13.87 27.44 17.60
C LEU A 174 -15.22 27.33 16.88
N VAL A 175 -15.47 26.20 16.23
CA VAL A 175 -16.70 25.92 15.50
C VAL A 175 -17.46 24.82 16.22
N ALA A 176 -18.70 25.09 16.57
CA ALA A 176 -19.63 24.13 17.16
C ALA A 176 -20.76 23.89 16.16
N ILE A 177 -21.00 22.62 15.84
CA ILE A 177 -22.04 22.21 14.88
C ILE A 177 -23.02 21.30 15.59
N ASP A 178 -24.29 21.67 15.68
CA ASP A 178 -25.33 20.75 16.13
C ASP A 178 -25.44 19.60 15.11
N LYS A 179 -25.23 18.36 15.57
CA LYS A 179 -25.17 17.21 14.66
C LYS A 179 -26.52 16.93 14.00
N PHE A 180 -27.63 17.33 14.62
CA PHE A 180 -28.99 17.12 14.12
C PHE A 180 -29.38 18.14 13.05
N SER A 181 -29.51 19.40 13.45
CA SER A 181 -29.94 20.51 12.58
C SER A 181 -28.86 21.00 11.61
N LYS A 182 -27.61 20.57 11.80
CA LYS A 182 -26.42 21.10 11.11
C LYS A 182 -26.18 22.59 11.37
N TRP A 183 -26.77 23.12 12.43
CA TRP A 183 -26.57 24.49 12.85
C TRP A 183 -25.12 24.76 13.24
N ILE A 184 -24.55 25.88 12.78
CA ILE A 184 -23.14 26.21 12.99
C ILE A 184 -23.01 27.49 13.82
N GLU A 185 -22.30 27.39 14.93
CA GLU A 185 -21.83 28.53 15.73
C GLU A 185 -20.31 28.62 15.68
N ALA A 186 -19.76 29.81 15.43
CA ALA A 186 -18.32 30.03 15.36
C ALA A 186 -17.92 31.21 16.24
N LYS A 187 -16.92 31.01 17.10
CA LYS A 187 -16.38 32.05 17.97
C LYS A 187 -14.86 32.20 17.78
N PRO A 188 -14.37 33.44 17.62
CA PRO A 188 -12.94 33.68 17.47
C PRO A 188 -12.22 33.55 18.83
N VAL A 189 -11.08 32.85 18.84
CA VAL A 189 -10.29 32.57 20.05
C VAL A 189 -8.79 32.84 19.84
N ASN A 190 -8.10 33.18 20.93
CA ASN A 190 -6.70 33.60 20.91
C ASN A 190 -5.69 32.45 21.08
N ARG A 191 -6.09 31.31 21.68
CA ARG A 191 -5.18 30.19 22.00
C ARG A 191 -5.91 28.85 21.99
N ILE A 192 -5.17 27.80 21.62
CA ILE A 192 -5.68 26.42 21.48
C ILE A 192 -5.88 25.73 22.84
N TYR A 193 -5.03 25.98 23.84
CA TYR A 193 -5.24 25.48 25.21
C TYR A 193 -4.66 26.43 26.26
N SER A 194 -5.52 26.99 27.07
CA SER A 194 -5.37 27.14 28.52
C SER A 194 -6.65 27.82 28.99
N VAL A 195 -7.33 27.17 29.92
CA VAL A 195 -8.27 27.81 30.84
C VAL A 195 -7.64 29.14 31.26
N LEU A 196 -8.09 30.24 30.67
CA LEU A 196 -7.85 31.54 31.27
C LEU A 196 -8.58 31.49 32.61
N PRO A 197 -8.03 32.05 33.71
CA PRO A 197 -8.83 32.31 34.89
C PRO A 197 -9.97 33.24 34.47
N GLY A 198 -11.13 32.66 34.15
CA GLY A 198 -12.33 33.37 33.68
C GLY A 198 -13.00 32.85 32.40
N ILE A 199 -12.33 32.09 31.51
CA ILE A 199 -12.99 31.53 30.30
C ILE A 199 -12.99 30.01 30.36
N ARG A 200 -14.10 29.44 30.87
CA ARG A 200 -14.39 28.01 30.77
C ARG A 200 -14.95 27.71 29.38
N ILE A 201 -14.51 26.61 28.76
CA ILE A 201 -15.14 26.09 27.52
C ILE A 201 -16.64 25.89 27.75
N GLU A 202 -17.03 25.48 28.96
CA GLU A 202 -18.43 25.44 29.41
C GLU A 202 -19.11 26.78 29.23
N ALA A 203 -18.52 27.92 29.64
CA ALA A 203 -19.12 29.24 29.49
C ALA A 203 -19.29 29.62 28.01
N VAL A 204 -18.29 29.33 27.17
CA VAL A 204 -18.38 29.54 25.72
C VAL A 204 -19.51 28.70 25.11
N LEU A 205 -19.66 27.44 25.55
CA LEU A 205 -20.75 26.55 25.15
C LEU A 205 -22.10 27.02 25.70
N THR A 206 -22.14 27.55 26.92
CA THR A 206 -23.39 28.02 27.56
C THR A 206 -23.91 29.23 26.80
N ASP A 207 -23.04 30.18 26.46
CA ASP A 207 -23.38 31.34 25.61
C ASP A 207 -23.81 30.92 24.18
N ILE A 208 -23.28 29.81 23.66
CA ILE A 208 -23.66 29.23 22.36
C ILE A 208 -25.03 28.53 22.44
N ILE A 209 -25.32 27.85 23.55
CA ILE A 209 -26.46 26.93 23.67
C ILE A 209 -27.68 27.58 24.36
N HIS A 210 -27.50 28.45 25.35
CA HIS A 210 -28.58 28.87 26.28
C HIS A 210 -29.07 30.31 26.07
N ASP A 211 -28.25 31.22 25.54
CA ASP A 211 -28.61 32.63 25.30
C ASP A 211 -28.54 33.03 23.81
N SER A 212 -28.45 32.05 22.90
CA SER A 212 -28.42 32.33 21.47
C SER A 212 -29.80 32.85 21.03
N PRO A 213 -29.92 34.08 20.48
CA PRO A 213 -31.20 34.64 19.96
C PRO A 213 -31.87 33.76 18.91
N ARG A 214 -31.16 32.74 18.44
CA ARG A 214 -31.58 31.81 17.41
C ARG A 214 -32.11 30.49 17.97
N VAL A 215 -31.77 30.11 19.21
CA VAL A 215 -32.52 29.07 19.94
C VAL A 215 -33.95 29.56 20.22
N SER A 216 -34.11 30.84 20.55
CA SER A 216 -35.44 31.47 20.65
C SER A 216 -36.15 31.68 19.31
N ALA A 217 -35.42 31.62 18.19
CA ALA A 217 -35.98 31.75 16.84
C ALA A 217 -36.07 30.41 16.09
N TYR A 218 -35.77 29.30 16.77
CA TYR A 218 -35.94 27.96 16.20
C TYR A 218 -37.43 27.68 16.04
N ASP A 219 -37.83 27.42 14.80
CA ASP A 219 -39.19 27.02 14.45
C ASP A 219 -39.18 25.56 14.00
N GLU A 220 -39.90 24.73 14.75
CA GLU A 220 -39.89 23.27 14.56
C GLU A 220 -40.47 22.88 13.20
N GLU A 221 -41.54 23.56 12.76
CA GLU A 221 -42.21 23.31 11.49
C GLU A 221 -41.29 23.60 10.30
N THR A 222 -40.69 24.79 10.26
CA THR A 222 -39.74 25.18 9.20
C THR A 222 -38.51 24.27 9.18
N ALA A 223 -38.00 23.87 10.35
CA ALA A 223 -36.86 22.98 10.47
C ALA A 223 -37.18 21.54 10.03
N ASP A 224 -38.40 21.07 10.28
CA ASP A 224 -38.89 19.77 9.84
C ASP A 224 -39.13 19.75 8.33
N GLU A 225 -39.70 20.79 7.75
CA GLU A 225 -39.83 20.93 6.29
C GLU A 225 -38.46 20.89 5.59
N ALA A 226 -37.49 21.67 6.09
CA ALA A 226 -36.13 21.67 5.55
C ALA A 226 -35.44 20.30 5.70
N ARG A 227 -35.73 19.57 6.79
CA ARG A 227 -35.22 18.21 6.99
C ARG A 227 -35.84 17.24 6.00
N HIS A 228 -37.16 17.28 5.82
CA HIS A 228 -37.86 16.45 4.83
C HIS A 228 -37.31 16.68 3.42
N LEU A 229 -37.16 17.95 3.01
CA LEU A 229 -36.58 18.31 1.72
C LEU A 229 -35.15 17.74 1.56
N SER A 230 -34.34 17.82 2.62
CA SER A 230 -32.97 17.31 2.61
C SER A 230 -32.92 15.77 2.52
N LEU A 231 -33.84 15.08 3.20
CA LEU A 231 -33.95 13.62 3.15
C LEU A 231 -34.39 13.15 1.76
N ASP A 232 -35.36 13.84 1.15
CA ASP A 232 -35.82 13.55 -0.21
C ASP A 232 -34.69 13.65 -1.23
N LEU A 233 -33.86 14.70 -1.13
CA LEU A 233 -32.67 14.88 -1.99
C LEU A 233 -31.63 13.76 -1.82
N ILE A 234 -31.43 13.27 -0.59
CA ILE A 234 -30.50 12.16 -0.31
C ILE A 234 -31.05 10.85 -0.88
N GLU A 235 -32.36 10.61 -0.73
CA GLU A 235 -33.01 9.42 -1.25
C GLU A 235 -33.00 9.41 -2.79
N GLU A 236 -33.25 10.56 -3.42
CA GLU A 236 -33.11 10.74 -4.87
C GLU A 236 -31.68 10.44 -5.33
N ALA A 237 -30.66 10.98 -4.65
CA ALA A 237 -29.26 10.72 -4.96
C ALA A 237 -28.88 9.23 -4.80
N ARG A 238 -29.41 8.54 -3.77
CA ARG A 238 -29.22 7.11 -3.57
C ARG A 238 -29.86 6.31 -4.71
N ASN A 239 -31.09 6.63 -5.07
CA ASN A 239 -31.81 5.96 -6.16
C ASN A 239 -31.09 6.14 -7.51
N LEU A 240 -30.54 7.33 -7.78
CA LEU A 240 -29.69 7.60 -8.94
C LEU A 240 -28.39 6.77 -8.94
N ALA A 241 -27.77 6.60 -7.78
CA ALA A 241 -26.57 5.78 -7.64
C ALA A 241 -26.87 4.29 -7.91
N ASP A 242 -28.00 3.78 -7.42
CA ASP A 242 -28.45 2.40 -7.67
C ASP A 242 -28.79 2.16 -9.15
N GLN A 243 -29.42 3.13 -9.81
CA GLN A 243 -29.63 3.09 -11.26
C GLN A 243 -28.31 3.08 -12.03
N ARG A 244 -27.33 3.88 -11.62
CA ARG A 244 -25.99 3.88 -12.26
C ARG A 244 -25.25 2.55 -12.06
N SER A 245 -25.37 1.97 -10.86
CA SER A 245 -24.78 0.67 -10.52
C SER A 245 -25.39 -0.48 -11.33
N THR A 246 -26.72 -0.50 -11.49
CA THR A 246 -27.42 -1.51 -12.31
C THR A 246 -27.06 -1.40 -13.79
N ILE A 247 -26.95 -0.19 -14.34
CA ILE A 247 -26.48 0.03 -15.72
C ILE A 247 -25.04 -0.49 -15.91
N TYR A 248 -24.17 -0.33 -14.92
CA TYR A 248 -22.80 -0.84 -14.98
C TYR A 248 -22.75 -2.37 -14.94
N GLN A 249 -23.57 -3.01 -14.08
CA GLN A 249 -23.64 -4.47 -13.98
C GLN A 249 -24.25 -5.14 -15.22
N GLN A 250 -25.16 -4.48 -15.92
CA GLN A 250 -25.75 -4.99 -17.17
C GLN A 250 -24.84 -4.86 -18.40
N LYS A 251 -23.76 -4.08 -18.32
CA LYS A 251 -22.78 -3.88 -19.41
C LYS A 251 -21.53 -4.79 -19.31
N LEU A 252 -21.46 -5.63 -18.28
CA LEU A 252 -20.48 -6.71 -18.10
C LEU A 252 -21.05 -8.03 -18.65
#